data_AF-A0A9X8DUL5-F1
#
_entry.id   AF-A0A9X8DUL5-F1
#
_cell.length_a   1.000
_cell.length_b   1.000
_cell.length_c   1.000
_cell.angle_alpha   90.00
_cell.angle_beta   90.00
_cell.angle_gamma   90.00
#
_symmetry.space_group_name_H-M   'P 1'
#
loop_
_entity.id
_entity.type
_entity.pdbx_description
1 polymer ?
#
loop_
_entity_poly.entity_id
_entity_poly.type
_entity_poly.pdbx_seq_one_letter_code
_entity_poly.pdbx_strand_id
1 'polypeptide(L)'
;DTKIMCTVGPASESVDILKRLITSGARIFRLNFSHGDFDSHAERLHSIRKASEQLRIPVAVCGDLQGPKIRVGYIPSSIQMSSTPPALGGLIVVKAGDTVILSASAEESVIVDGVATLALTYKDLVHEVSPGHLVLINDGAIRMEALSAQGNDALVCRVLLGGVITSGKGINLPDSDIKAPAITAKDWTCVEWAKANHLDYIALSFVRDAAEVVELKAALGGDSNSSMHVISKIEKPQAIHNLNAIIEASDAIMVARGDLGVEMNLATVPIIQKQIVARCQLYGKPCIVATQMLETMIENSIPTRAEASDVANAIWDGADAVMLSAESATGRHPELVVQTMADIIEQAESADSHKATSVPPERNAPAHKLTAALAYGAWHVVNKTEV
;
A
#
# COMPACT_ATOMS: atom_id res chain seq x y z
N ASP A 1 -12.24 17.84 7.07
CA ASP A 1 -13.02 16.89 6.27
C ASP A 1 -12.28 15.60 5.96
N THR A 2 -11.03 15.70 5.54
CA THR A 2 -10.09 14.61 5.31
C THR A 2 -9.93 13.72 6.54
N LYS A 3 -9.94 12.39 6.35
CA LYS A 3 -9.77 11.41 7.43
C LYS A 3 -8.32 10.95 7.55
N ILE A 4 -7.92 10.55 8.75
CA ILE A 4 -6.60 9.94 8.99
C ILE A 4 -6.76 8.44 9.17
N MET A 5 -6.08 7.67 8.32
CA MET A 5 -5.90 6.22 8.47
C MET A 5 -4.56 5.96 9.17
N CYS A 6 -4.56 5.21 10.26
CA CYS A 6 -3.36 4.86 11.03
C CYS A 6 -3.12 3.35 10.99
N THR A 7 -1.91 2.93 10.68
CA THR A 7 -1.51 1.52 10.86
C THR A 7 -1.25 1.25 12.34
N VAL A 8 -1.84 0.18 12.87
CA VAL A 8 -1.63 -0.24 14.27
C VAL A 8 -0.49 -1.25 14.35
N GLY A 9 0.42 -1.03 15.29
CA GLY A 9 1.56 -1.90 15.57
C GLY A 9 2.05 -1.76 17.00
N PRO A 10 3.24 -2.29 17.32
CA PRO A 10 3.78 -2.31 18.69
C PRO A 10 3.82 -0.94 19.40
N ALA A 11 4.01 0.16 18.66
CA ALA A 11 4.03 1.50 19.24
C ALA A 11 2.61 2.02 19.59
N SER A 12 1.57 1.45 18.98
CA SER A 12 0.20 1.99 19.03
C SER A 12 -0.89 1.00 19.46
N GLU A 13 -0.57 -0.26 19.75
CA GLU A 13 -1.58 -1.30 20.00
C GLU A 13 -2.25 -1.28 21.39
N SER A 14 -1.74 -0.46 22.33
CA SER A 14 -2.38 -0.31 23.64
C SER A 14 -3.64 0.56 23.57
N VAL A 15 -4.66 0.21 24.37
CA VAL A 15 -5.94 0.95 24.45
C VAL A 15 -5.72 2.43 24.76
N ASP A 16 -4.79 2.76 25.66
CA ASP A 16 -4.53 4.15 26.03
C ASP A 16 -3.91 4.96 24.88
N ILE A 17 -2.99 4.37 24.11
CA ILE A 17 -2.43 5.04 22.93
C ILE A 17 -3.53 5.20 21.88
N LEU A 18 -4.30 4.15 21.59
CA LEU A 18 -5.40 4.21 20.62
C LEU A 18 -6.42 5.30 20.96
N LYS A 19 -6.77 5.48 22.23
CA LYS A 19 -7.63 6.59 22.66
C LYS A 19 -7.03 7.95 22.32
N ARG A 20 -5.72 8.12 22.52
CA ARG A 20 -5.02 9.36 22.15
C ARG A 20 -4.97 9.56 20.64
N LEU A 21 -4.77 8.49 19.84
CA LEU A 21 -4.83 8.57 18.38
C LEU A 21 -6.22 9.00 17.89
N ILE A 22 -7.30 8.40 18.43
CA ILE A 22 -8.68 8.74 18.09
C ILE A 22 -8.98 10.21 18.42
N THR A 23 -8.57 10.64 19.62
CA THR A 23 -8.76 12.02 20.08
C THR A 23 -7.97 13.01 19.21
N SER A 24 -6.79 12.61 18.75
CA SER A 24 -5.93 13.41 17.88
C SER A 24 -6.37 13.45 16.40
N GLY A 25 -7.39 12.68 16.01
CA GLY A 25 -7.98 12.76 14.66
C GLY A 25 -8.02 11.45 13.86
N ALA A 26 -7.44 10.35 14.36
CA ALA A 26 -7.53 9.05 13.69
C ALA A 26 -9.00 8.59 13.56
N ARG A 27 -9.38 8.11 12.38
CA ARG A 27 -10.75 7.62 12.10
C ARG A 27 -10.78 6.22 11.49
N ILE A 28 -9.67 5.76 10.93
CA ILE A 28 -9.56 4.42 10.34
C ILE A 28 -8.28 3.76 10.88
N PHE A 29 -8.38 2.53 11.36
CA PHE A 29 -7.23 1.75 11.81
C PHE A 29 -6.94 0.61 10.85
N ARG A 30 -5.71 0.57 10.34
CA ARG A 30 -5.22 -0.45 9.43
C ARG A 30 -4.50 -1.56 10.19
N LEU A 31 -4.91 -2.81 9.93
CA LEU A 31 -4.23 -4.04 10.33
C LEU A 31 -3.48 -4.60 9.11
N ASN A 32 -2.15 -4.55 9.13
CA ASN A 32 -1.34 -5.00 8.01
C ASN A 32 -1.05 -6.52 8.10
N PHE A 33 -1.73 -7.35 7.31
CA PHE A 33 -1.56 -8.81 7.32
C PHE A 33 -0.25 -9.31 6.69
N SER A 34 0.61 -8.39 6.22
CA SER A 34 1.99 -8.74 5.89
C SER A 34 2.82 -9.16 7.11
N HIS A 35 2.39 -8.79 8.33
CA HIS A 35 3.11 -9.03 9.58
C HIS A 35 2.17 -9.48 10.68
N GLY A 36 2.67 -10.30 11.60
CA GLY A 36 1.87 -10.84 12.70
C GLY A 36 1.02 -12.04 12.31
N ASP A 37 0.38 -12.62 13.31
CA ASP A 37 -0.57 -13.72 13.22
C ASP A 37 -1.99 -13.25 13.60
N PHE A 38 -2.97 -14.13 13.42
CA PHE A 38 -4.36 -13.81 13.72
C PHE A 38 -4.64 -13.51 15.20
N ASP A 39 -3.87 -14.08 16.11
CA ASP A 39 -4.01 -13.82 17.55
C ASP A 39 -3.60 -12.38 17.87
N SER A 40 -2.43 -11.94 17.39
CA SER A 40 -1.97 -10.55 17.55
C SER A 40 -2.90 -9.54 16.87
N HIS A 41 -3.48 -9.89 15.71
CA HIS A 41 -4.48 -9.03 15.06
C HIS A 41 -5.81 -8.99 15.82
N ALA A 42 -6.23 -10.08 16.46
CA ALA A 42 -7.43 -10.12 17.29
C ALA A 42 -7.27 -9.23 18.54
N GLU A 43 -6.10 -9.25 19.17
CA GLU A 43 -5.78 -8.38 20.30
C GLU A 43 -5.83 -6.89 19.90
N ARG A 44 -5.21 -6.54 18.77
CA ARG A 44 -5.27 -5.18 18.22
C ARG A 44 -6.70 -4.75 17.93
N LEU A 45 -7.49 -5.61 17.27
CA LEU A 45 -8.90 -5.34 16.98
C LEU A 45 -9.72 -5.10 18.26
N HIS A 46 -9.51 -5.93 19.28
CA HIS A 46 -10.15 -5.76 20.58
C HIS A 46 -9.79 -4.41 21.21
N SER A 47 -8.51 -4.05 21.21
CA SER A 47 -8.03 -2.77 21.75
C SER A 47 -8.62 -1.57 21.01
N ILE A 48 -8.72 -1.63 19.67
CA ILE A 48 -9.35 -0.57 18.84
C ILE A 48 -10.81 -0.39 19.22
N ARG A 49 -11.58 -1.48 19.25
CA ARG A 49 -13.02 -1.46 19.58
C ARG A 49 -13.26 -0.92 20.99
N LYS A 50 -12.46 -1.38 21.97
CA LYS A 50 -12.54 -0.91 23.36
C LYS A 50 -12.21 0.58 23.49
N ALA A 51 -11.20 1.07 22.78
CA ALA A 51 -10.86 2.49 22.76
C ALA A 51 -11.99 3.34 22.15
N SER A 52 -12.56 2.90 21.02
CA SER A 52 -13.69 3.54 20.35
C SER A 52 -14.94 3.59 21.23
N GLU A 53 -15.31 2.47 21.87
CA GLU A 53 -16.45 2.38 22.78
C GLU A 53 -16.32 3.33 23.97
N GLN A 54 -15.15 3.35 24.62
CA GLN A 54 -14.90 4.22 25.78
C GLN A 54 -14.99 5.71 25.44
N LEU A 55 -14.56 6.10 24.23
CA LEU A 55 -14.64 7.48 23.76
C LEU A 55 -15.98 7.83 23.12
N ARG A 56 -16.79 6.82 22.76
CA ARG A 56 -18.00 6.98 21.94
C ARG A 56 -17.75 7.70 20.62
N ILE A 57 -16.57 7.47 20.04
CA ILE A 57 -16.18 7.99 18.73
C ILE A 57 -16.08 6.80 17.78
N PRO A 58 -16.91 6.72 16.73
CA PRO A 58 -16.85 5.62 15.78
C PRO A 58 -15.55 5.67 14.98
N VAL A 59 -14.92 4.50 14.81
CA VAL A 59 -13.75 4.31 13.95
C VAL A 59 -13.95 3.07 13.10
N ALA A 60 -13.40 3.09 11.90
CA ALA A 60 -13.39 1.93 11.01
C ALA A 60 -12.11 1.11 11.19
N VAL A 61 -12.16 -0.17 10.87
CA VAL A 61 -11.00 -1.07 10.83
C VAL A 61 -10.85 -1.66 9.44
N CYS A 62 -9.64 -1.53 8.89
CA CYS A 62 -9.26 -2.03 7.57
C CYS A 62 -8.23 -3.15 7.71
N GLY A 63 -8.51 -4.35 7.18
CA GLY A 63 -7.48 -5.35 6.94
C GLY A 63 -6.73 -5.04 5.65
N ASP A 64 -5.40 -5.06 5.62
CA ASP A 64 -4.60 -4.88 4.41
C ASP A 64 -3.93 -6.19 4.01
N LEU A 65 -4.36 -6.74 2.87
CA LEU A 65 -3.89 -8.01 2.33
C LEU A 65 -2.43 -7.89 1.88
N GLN A 66 -1.69 -8.98 1.96
CA GLN A 66 -0.28 -8.98 1.61
C GLN A 66 -0.08 -8.93 0.08
N GLY A 67 -0.92 -9.66 -0.65
CA GLY A 67 -0.77 -9.86 -2.09
C GLY A 67 0.48 -10.67 -2.48
N PRO A 68 0.75 -10.82 -3.78
CA PRO A 68 1.84 -11.64 -4.30
C PRO A 68 3.21 -10.96 -4.14
N LYS A 69 3.76 -10.92 -2.92
CA LYS A 69 5.11 -10.39 -2.68
C LYS A 69 6.18 -11.39 -3.11
N ILE A 70 6.77 -11.13 -4.27
CA ILE A 70 7.97 -11.84 -4.75
C ILE A 70 9.17 -11.38 -3.93
N ARG A 71 9.95 -12.34 -3.44
CA ARG A 71 11.11 -12.08 -2.57
C ARG A 71 12.29 -12.97 -2.95
N VAL A 72 13.48 -12.48 -2.59
CA VAL A 72 14.68 -13.30 -2.49
C VAL A 72 14.44 -14.36 -1.41
N GLY A 73 14.75 -15.61 -1.74
CA GLY A 73 14.72 -16.74 -0.83
C GLY A 73 15.75 -16.65 0.29
N TYR A 74 15.96 -17.74 1.00
CA TYR A 74 16.91 -17.75 2.10
C TYR A 74 18.35 -17.58 1.57
N ILE A 75 19.13 -16.74 2.25
CA ILE A 75 20.58 -16.63 2.08
C ILE A 75 21.20 -17.23 3.35
N PRO A 76 21.99 -18.31 3.25
CA PRO A 76 22.62 -18.94 4.40
C PRO A 76 23.58 -18.00 5.13
N SER A 77 23.64 -18.10 6.46
CA SER A 77 24.57 -17.29 7.29
C SER A 77 26.05 -17.52 6.96
N SER A 78 26.39 -18.62 6.29
CA SER A 78 27.74 -18.88 5.78
C SER A 78 28.16 -17.91 4.67
N ILE A 79 27.20 -17.24 4.03
CA ILE A 79 27.44 -16.24 2.99
C ILE A 79 27.38 -14.87 3.66
N GLN A 80 28.53 -14.34 4.08
CA GLN A 80 28.60 -13.06 4.77
C GLN A 80 29.73 -12.19 4.18
N MET A 81 29.42 -11.52 3.07
CA MET A 81 30.39 -10.72 2.31
C MET A 81 30.62 -9.30 2.87
N SER A 82 30.09 -8.99 4.06
CA SER A 82 30.18 -7.69 4.74
C SER A 82 30.30 -7.88 6.25
N SER A 83 30.98 -6.95 6.93
CA SER A 83 31.27 -7.00 8.36
C SER A 83 30.04 -6.82 9.26
N THR A 84 28.92 -6.33 8.72
CA THR A 84 27.67 -6.16 9.46
C THR A 84 26.70 -7.29 9.12
N PRO A 85 26.41 -8.24 10.04
CA PRO A 85 25.44 -9.30 9.80
C PRO A 85 24.02 -8.73 9.67
N PRO A 86 23.14 -9.32 8.84
CA PRO A 86 21.75 -8.94 8.78
C PRO A 86 20.95 -9.55 9.93
N ALA A 87 19.71 -9.09 10.11
CA ALA A 87 18.81 -9.62 11.14
C ALA A 87 18.43 -11.09 10.92
N LEU A 88 18.48 -11.58 9.67
CA LEU A 88 18.13 -12.95 9.29
C LEU A 88 19.04 -13.48 8.16
N GLY A 89 19.67 -14.63 8.40
CA GLY A 89 20.53 -15.31 7.43
C GLY A 89 21.85 -14.59 7.14
N GLY A 90 22.36 -14.78 5.93
CA GLY A 90 23.55 -14.12 5.38
C GLY A 90 23.22 -12.96 4.45
N LEU A 91 24.26 -12.43 3.81
CA LEU A 91 24.18 -11.33 2.83
C LEU A 91 25.14 -11.53 1.66
N ILE A 92 24.70 -11.09 0.49
CA ILE A 92 25.49 -11.04 -0.74
C ILE A 92 25.69 -9.57 -1.13
N VAL A 93 26.92 -9.20 -1.49
CA VAL A 93 27.23 -7.86 -2.01
C VAL A 93 27.48 -7.97 -3.51
N VAL A 94 26.71 -7.24 -4.30
CA VAL A 94 26.85 -7.17 -5.76
C VAL A 94 27.27 -5.76 -6.20
N LYS A 95 28.04 -5.68 -7.28
CA LYS A 95 28.54 -4.43 -7.87
C LYS A 95 28.02 -4.28 -9.30
N ALA A 96 28.00 -3.04 -9.79
CA ALA A 96 27.66 -2.78 -11.18
C ALA A 96 28.58 -3.56 -12.13
N GLY A 97 27.99 -4.24 -13.11
CA GLY A 97 28.67 -5.14 -14.04
C GLY A 97 28.68 -6.61 -13.61
N ASP A 98 28.40 -6.93 -12.34
CA ASP A 98 28.34 -8.31 -11.87
C ASP A 98 27.21 -9.08 -12.58
N THR A 99 27.42 -10.38 -12.74
CA THR A 99 26.37 -11.32 -13.17
C THR A 99 25.72 -11.94 -11.93
N VAL A 100 24.40 -11.97 -11.93
CA VAL A 100 23.58 -12.61 -10.90
C VAL A 100 22.61 -13.56 -11.58
N ILE A 101 22.41 -14.74 -11.01
CA ILE A 101 21.45 -15.73 -11.49
C ILE A 101 20.28 -15.77 -10.52
N LEU A 102 19.06 -15.68 -11.03
CA LEU A 102 17.85 -16.00 -10.27
C LEU A 102 17.43 -17.41 -10.62
N SER A 103 17.31 -18.30 -9.65
CA SER A 103 17.07 -19.72 -9.91
C SER A 103 15.73 -20.19 -9.34
N ALA A 104 14.95 -20.87 -10.19
CA ALA A 104 13.70 -21.53 -9.81
C ALA A 104 13.96 -22.81 -9.00
N SER A 105 15.07 -23.51 -9.26
CA SER A 105 15.41 -24.77 -8.59
C SER A 105 16.20 -24.61 -7.30
N ALA A 106 16.75 -23.43 -7.03
CA ALA A 106 17.54 -23.18 -5.82
C ALA A 106 16.63 -23.10 -4.58
N GLU A 107 16.88 -23.96 -3.60
CA GLU A 107 16.19 -23.94 -2.30
C GLU A 107 16.77 -22.86 -1.36
N GLU A 108 18.07 -22.58 -1.49
CA GLU A 108 18.76 -21.48 -0.82
C GLU A 108 19.73 -20.80 -1.78
N SER A 109 20.07 -19.54 -1.48
CA SER A 109 20.98 -18.75 -2.31
C SER A 109 22.42 -19.22 -2.09
N VAL A 110 23.19 -19.29 -3.17
CA VAL A 110 24.57 -19.79 -3.16
C VAL A 110 25.49 -18.90 -3.99
N ILE A 111 26.80 -19.03 -3.79
CA ILE A 111 27.81 -18.43 -4.67
C ILE A 111 28.59 -19.58 -5.30
N VAL A 112 28.53 -19.67 -6.64
CA VAL A 112 29.25 -20.69 -7.42
C VAL A 112 30.20 -19.95 -8.36
N ASP A 113 31.49 -20.25 -8.27
CA ASP A 113 32.55 -19.63 -9.08
C ASP A 113 32.52 -18.08 -9.06
N GLY A 114 32.14 -17.50 -7.91
CA GLY A 114 32.04 -16.05 -7.73
C GLY A 114 30.74 -15.43 -8.27
N VAL A 115 29.84 -16.22 -8.85
CA VAL A 115 28.52 -15.78 -9.34
C VAL A 115 27.46 -16.05 -8.27
N ALA A 116 26.73 -15.01 -7.88
CA ALA A 116 25.62 -15.14 -6.95
C ALA A 116 24.41 -15.78 -7.66
N THR A 117 23.90 -16.88 -7.09
CA THR A 117 22.65 -17.51 -7.50
C THR A 117 21.63 -17.34 -6.38
N LEU A 118 20.57 -16.58 -6.63
CA LEU A 118 19.53 -16.27 -5.65
C LEU A 118 18.39 -17.27 -5.76
N ALA A 119 18.00 -17.84 -4.61
CA ALA A 119 16.73 -18.55 -4.47
C ALA A 119 15.56 -17.56 -4.52
N LEU A 120 14.37 -18.05 -4.86
CA LEU A 120 13.18 -17.23 -5.12
C LEU A 120 11.95 -17.77 -4.39
N THR A 121 11.11 -16.89 -3.86
CA THR A 121 9.80 -17.30 -3.35
C THR A 121 8.76 -17.54 -4.44
N TYR A 122 8.96 -16.97 -5.63
CA TYR A 122 8.12 -17.19 -6.81
C TYR A 122 8.97 -17.70 -7.96
N LYS A 123 8.99 -19.03 -8.13
CA LYS A 123 9.89 -19.72 -9.05
C LYS A 123 9.60 -19.40 -10.51
N ASP A 124 8.32 -19.22 -10.87
CA ASP A 124 7.89 -18.96 -12.25
C ASP A 124 8.40 -17.64 -12.82
N LEU A 125 8.89 -16.70 -11.98
CA LEU A 125 9.42 -15.42 -12.46
C LEU A 125 10.54 -15.59 -13.50
N VAL A 126 11.32 -16.67 -13.42
CA VAL A 126 12.42 -16.93 -14.38
C VAL A 126 11.91 -17.14 -15.81
N HIS A 127 10.62 -17.43 -15.99
CA HIS A 127 9.95 -17.65 -17.27
C HIS A 127 9.10 -16.46 -17.73
N GLU A 128 8.75 -15.57 -16.81
CA GLU A 128 7.83 -14.45 -17.06
C GLU A 128 8.58 -13.14 -17.34
N VAL A 129 9.88 -13.10 -17.02
CA VAL A 129 10.73 -11.94 -17.28
C VAL A 129 11.44 -12.10 -18.63
N SER A 130 11.23 -11.13 -19.52
CA SER A 130 11.87 -11.10 -20.83
C SER A 130 13.24 -10.42 -20.78
N PRO A 131 14.18 -10.77 -21.68
CA PRO A 131 15.43 -10.03 -21.86
C PRO A 131 15.19 -8.53 -22.04
N GLY A 132 16.04 -7.71 -21.40
CA GLY A 132 15.94 -6.26 -21.36
C GLY A 132 15.05 -5.71 -20.23
N HIS A 133 14.22 -6.54 -19.58
CA HIS A 133 13.37 -6.09 -18.48
C HIS A 133 14.19 -5.82 -17.22
N LEU A 134 13.74 -4.84 -16.43
CA LEU A 134 14.34 -4.54 -15.15
C LEU A 134 13.95 -5.55 -14.07
N VAL A 135 14.94 -5.94 -13.28
CA VAL A 135 14.77 -6.67 -12.02
C VAL A 135 15.29 -5.79 -10.89
N LEU A 136 14.38 -5.38 -10.02
CA LEU A 136 14.66 -4.48 -8.91
C LEU A 136 14.63 -5.28 -7.61
N ILE A 137 15.61 -5.07 -6.72
CA ILE A 137 15.64 -5.72 -5.41
C ILE A 137 15.75 -4.66 -4.32
N ASN A 138 15.04 -4.90 -3.20
CA ASN A 138 15.03 -4.01 -2.03
C ASN A 138 14.59 -2.59 -2.43
N ASP A 139 13.35 -2.48 -2.91
CA ASP A 139 12.70 -1.22 -3.28
C ASP A 139 13.49 -0.42 -4.35
N GLY A 140 14.12 -1.14 -5.28
CA GLY A 140 14.90 -0.57 -6.38
C GLY A 140 16.29 -0.06 -5.99
N ALA A 141 16.76 -0.34 -4.78
CA ALA A 141 18.13 -0.04 -4.33
C ALA A 141 19.18 -0.83 -5.13
N ILE A 142 18.89 -2.08 -5.46
CA ILE A 142 19.65 -2.87 -6.44
C ILE A 142 18.83 -2.91 -7.73
N ARG A 143 19.51 -2.67 -8.85
CA ARG A 143 18.88 -2.71 -10.18
C ARG A 143 19.67 -3.64 -11.07
N MET A 144 18.96 -4.54 -11.73
CA MET A 144 19.53 -5.46 -12.69
C MET A 144 18.71 -5.45 -13.98
N GLU A 145 19.34 -5.85 -15.07
CA GLU A 145 18.69 -6.07 -16.35
C GLU A 145 18.73 -7.56 -16.65
N ALA A 146 17.57 -8.14 -16.99
CA ALA A 146 17.49 -9.51 -17.46
C ALA A 146 18.22 -9.64 -18.81
N LEU A 147 19.19 -10.54 -18.91
CA LEU A 147 19.95 -10.78 -20.15
C LEU A 147 19.36 -11.93 -20.95
N SER A 148 19.08 -13.06 -20.29
CA SER A 148 18.62 -14.28 -20.94
C SER A 148 18.09 -15.26 -19.90
N ALA A 149 17.08 -16.03 -20.26
CA ALA A 149 16.80 -17.28 -19.56
C ALA A 149 17.86 -18.34 -19.95
N GLN A 150 18.46 -18.99 -18.95
CA GLN A 150 19.32 -20.15 -19.15
C GLN A 150 18.53 -21.44 -18.84
N GLY A 151 18.21 -22.19 -19.89
CA GLY A 151 17.38 -23.39 -19.77
C GLY A 151 15.99 -23.06 -19.22
N ASN A 152 15.43 -23.99 -18.45
CA ASN A 152 14.10 -23.86 -17.84
C ASN A 152 14.14 -23.50 -16.35
N ASP A 153 15.29 -23.10 -15.77
CA ASP A 153 15.37 -22.94 -14.31
C ASP A 153 16.14 -21.70 -13.85
N ALA A 154 16.64 -20.87 -14.76
CA ALA A 154 17.50 -19.74 -14.41
C ALA A 154 17.25 -18.51 -15.28
N LEU A 155 17.21 -17.34 -14.65
CA LEU A 155 17.27 -16.03 -15.29
C LEU A 155 18.62 -15.38 -14.99
N VAL A 156 19.39 -15.10 -16.04
CA VAL A 156 20.67 -14.41 -15.91
C VAL A 156 20.44 -12.91 -15.98
N CYS A 157 20.94 -12.20 -14.99
CA CYS A 157 20.81 -10.76 -14.85
C CYS A 157 22.18 -10.10 -14.77
N ARG A 158 22.29 -8.89 -15.34
CA ARG A 158 23.44 -8.02 -15.17
C ARG A 158 23.10 -6.91 -14.19
N VAL A 159 23.94 -6.70 -13.20
CA VAL A 159 23.76 -5.64 -12.21
C VAL A 159 24.08 -4.28 -12.84
N LEU A 160 23.10 -3.39 -12.83
CA LEU A 160 23.23 -1.99 -13.25
C LEU A 160 23.65 -1.11 -12.07
N LEU A 161 23.02 -1.33 -10.91
CA LEU A 161 23.32 -0.65 -9.65
C LEU A 161 23.46 -1.70 -8.55
N GLY A 162 24.65 -1.76 -7.95
CA GLY A 162 24.99 -2.72 -6.92
C GLY A 162 24.48 -2.35 -5.52
N GLY A 163 24.61 -3.29 -4.58
CA GLY A 163 24.16 -3.13 -3.20
C GLY A 163 24.22 -4.43 -2.41
N VAL A 164 23.60 -4.41 -1.23
CA VAL A 164 23.53 -5.56 -0.32
C VAL A 164 22.19 -6.27 -0.46
N ILE A 165 22.22 -7.56 -0.80
CA ILE A 165 21.05 -8.43 -0.88
C ILE A 165 21.01 -9.30 0.38
N THR A 166 19.87 -9.34 1.05
CA THR A 166 19.61 -10.20 2.22
C THR A 166 18.38 -11.09 1.98
N SER A 167 18.19 -12.10 2.81
CA SER A 167 16.99 -12.95 2.78
C SER A 167 15.69 -12.13 2.84
N GLY A 168 14.68 -12.56 2.08
CA GLY A 168 13.33 -11.99 2.15
C GLY A 168 13.18 -10.59 1.55
N LYS A 169 14.22 -10.03 0.92
CA LYS A 169 14.11 -8.72 0.23
C LYS A 169 13.14 -8.81 -0.95
N GLY A 170 12.31 -7.80 -1.12
CA GLY A 170 11.33 -7.73 -2.20
C GLY A 170 12.01 -7.68 -3.56
N ILE A 171 11.37 -8.32 -4.55
CA ILE A 171 11.74 -8.25 -5.97
C ILE A 171 10.59 -7.59 -6.72
N ASN A 172 10.88 -6.55 -7.47
CA ASN A 172 9.93 -5.80 -8.30
C ASN A 172 10.32 -5.94 -9.77
N LEU A 173 9.33 -6.12 -10.63
CA LEU A 173 9.48 -6.51 -12.04
C LEU A 173 8.60 -5.59 -12.90
N PRO A 174 8.94 -4.28 -13.00
CA PRO A 174 8.04 -3.25 -13.52
C PRO A 174 7.64 -3.46 -14.98
N ASP A 175 8.52 -4.07 -15.78
CA ASP A 175 8.31 -4.29 -17.21
C ASP A 175 7.65 -5.65 -17.51
N SER A 176 7.50 -6.52 -16.52
CA SER A 176 7.09 -7.91 -16.73
C SER A 176 5.62 -8.14 -16.34
N ASP A 177 4.94 -8.96 -17.13
CA ASP A 177 3.58 -9.40 -16.84
C ASP A 177 3.60 -10.66 -15.97
N ILE A 178 3.70 -10.44 -14.66
CA ILE A 178 3.77 -11.51 -13.66
C ILE A 178 2.39 -12.14 -13.49
N LYS A 179 2.31 -13.47 -13.58
CA LYS A 179 1.02 -14.21 -13.52
C LYS A 179 0.63 -14.63 -12.11
N ALA A 180 1.45 -14.34 -11.11
CA ALA A 180 1.11 -14.57 -9.72
C ALA A 180 -0.29 -13.98 -9.42
N PRO A 181 -1.19 -14.74 -8.76
CA PRO A 181 -2.53 -14.26 -8.46
C PRO A 181 -2.47 -13.06 -7.51
N ALA A 182 -3.34 -12.07 -7.72
CA ALA A 182 -3.41 -10.90 -6.83
C ALA A 182 -3.87 -11.26 -5.41
N ILE A 183 -4.71 -12.29 -5.28
CA ILE A 183 -5.17 -12.83 -4.00
C ILE A 183 -4.50 -14.18 -3.77
N THR A 184 -3.56 -14.24 -2.85
CA THR A 184 -2.83 -15.47 -2.54
C THR A 184 -3.66 -16.41 -1.65
N ALA A 185 -3.23 -17.67 -1.52
CA ALA A 185 -3.85 -18.61 -0.57
C ALA A 185 -3.85 -18.08 0.87
N LYS A 186 -2.79 -17.35 1.27
CA LYS A 186 -2.73 -16.67 2.57
C LYS A 186 -3.73 -15.51 2.64
N ASP A 187 -3.86 -14.72 1.58
CA ASP A 187 -4.83 -13.62 1.57
C ASP A 187 -6.25 -14.12 1.74
N TRP A 188 -6.62 -15.27 1.15
CA TRP A 188 -7.94 -15.88 1.37
C TRP A 188 -8.20 -16.26 2.83
N THR A 189 -7.20 -16.75 3.57
CA THR A 189 -7.38 -16.99 5.01
C THR A 189 -7.53 -15.69 5.80
N CYS A 190 -6.83 -14.63 5.39
CA CYS A 190 -6.99 -13.29 5.96
C CYS A 190 -8.38 -12.70 5.67
N VAL A 191 -8.93 -12.91 4.48
CA VAL A 191 -10.29 -12.49 4.09
C VAL A 191 -11.34 -13.17 4.97
N GLU A 192 -11.26 -14.48 5.15
CA GLU A 192 -12.19 -15.21 6.02
C GLU A 192 -12.08 -14.77 7.49
N TRP A 193 -10.85 -14.54 7.97
CA TRP A 193 -10.66 -13.99 9.31
C TRP A 193 -11.27 -12.59 9.46
N ALA A 194 -11.08 -11.71 8.47
CA ALA A 194 -11.64 -10.36 8.47
C ALA A 194 -13.17 -10.36 8.47
N LYS A 195 -13.79 -11.25 7.68
CA LYS A 195 -15.24 -11.47 7.65
C LYS A 195 -15.77 -11.95 9.01
N ALA A 196 -15.15 -13.00 9.57
CA ALA A 196 -15.53 -13.56 10.86
C ALA A 196 -15.42 -12.54 12.01
N ASN A 197 -14.49 -11.59 11.88
CA ASN A 197 -14.27 -10.54 12.86
C ASN A 197 -15.00 -9.23 12.57
N HIS A 198 -15.81 -9.14 11.51
CA HIS A 198 -16.57 -7.96 11.10
C HIS A 198 -15.69 -6.71 10.93
N LEU A 199 -14.65 -6.80 10.11
CA LEU A 199 -13.93 -5.60 9.68
C LEU A 199 -14.78 -4.77 8.71
N ASP A 200 -14.53 -3.46 8.67
CA ASP A 200 -15.27 -2.51 7.83
C ASP A 200 -14.71 -2.47 6.40
N TYR A 201 -13.39 -2.62 6.26
CA TYR A 201 -12.71 -2.60 4.98
C TYR A 201 -11.71 -3.75 4.83
N ILE A 202 -11.50 -4.17 3.59
CA ILE A 202 -10.38 -4.99 3.17
C ILE A 202 -9.65 -4.28 2.01
N ALA A 203 -8.34 -4.07 2.15
CA ALA A 203 -7.51 -3.50 1.11
C ALA A 203 -6.83 -4.62 0.31
N LEU A 204 -7.03 -4.60 -1.01
CA LEU A 204 -6.42 -5.53 -1.95
C LEU A 204 -5.14 -4.91 -2.51
N SER A 205 -4.00 -5.54 -2.21
CA SER A 205 -2.68 -5.15 -2.69
C SER A 205 -2.43 -5.59 -4.13
N PHE A 206 -1.60 -4.85 -4.84
CA PHE A 206 -1.09 -5.13 -6.18
C PHE A 206 -2.18 -5.40 -7.23
N VAL A 207 -3.32 -4.71 -7.11
CA VAL A 207 -4.40 -4.78 -8.11
C VAL A 207 -3.83 -4.41 -9.48
N ARG A 208 -4.21 -5.17 -10.51
CA ARG A 208 -3.85 -4.94 -11.91
C ARG A 208 -5.09 -4.75 -12.77
N ASP A 209 -6.18 -5.42 -12.43
CA ASP A 209 -7.43 -5.39 -13.20
C ASP A 209 -8.68 -5.39 -12.30
N ALA A 210 -9.83 -5.11 -12.92
CA ALA A 210 -11.11 -5.06 -12.23
C ALA A 210 -11.64 -6.46 -11.87
N ALA A 211 -11.23 -7.52 -12.58
CA ALA A 211 -11.70 -8.88 -12.32
C ALA A 211 -11.20 -9.38 -10.96
N GLU A 212 -9.97 -9.03 -10.56
CA GLU A 212 -9.41 -9.31 -9.23
C GLU A 212 -10.25 -8.67 -8.10
N VAL A 213 -10.75 -7.44 -8.33
CA VAL A 213 -11.63 -6.74 -7.38
C VAL A 213 -13.00 -7.43 -7.31
N VAL A 214 -13.57 -7.79 -8.47
CA VAL A 214 -14.84 -8.51 -8.56
C VAL A 214 -14.76 -9.88 -7.90
N GLU A 215 -13.65 -10.60 -8.08
CA GLU A 215 -13.38 -11.88 -7.43
C GLU A 215 -13.41 -11.75 -5.91
N LEU A 216 -12.71 -10.76 -5.35
CA LEU A 216 -12.73 -10.49 -3.91
C LEU A 216 -14.15 -10.15 -3.44
N LYS A 217 -14.84 -9.22 -4.11
CA LYS A 217 -16.21 -8.83 -3.74
C LYS A 217 -17.18 -10.01 -3.79
N ALA A 218 -17.05 -10.92 -4.76
CA ALA A 218 -17.85 -12.13 -4.83
C ALA A 218 -17.64 -13.02 -3.60
N ALA A 219 -16.39 -13.20 -3.15
CA ALA A 219 -16.06 -13.97 -1.95
C ALA A 219 -16.56 -13.30 -0.64
N LEU A 220 -16.74 -11.98 -0.64
CA LEU A 220 -17.35 -11.25 0.47
C LEU A 220 -18.88 -11.41 0.53
N GLY A 221 -19.52 -11.96 -0.50
CA GLY A 221 -20.97 -12.11 -0.60
C GLY A 221 -21.64 -11.14 -1.59
N GLY A 222 -20.86 -10.46 -2.43
CA GLY A 222 -21.33 -9.49 -3.42
C GLY A 222 -21.86 -8.19 -2.81
N ASP A 223 -22.42 -7.32 -3.66
CA ASP A 223 -22.91 -5.99 -3.27
C ASP A 223 -24.15 -6.02 -2.36
N SER A 224 -24.85 -7.16 -2.28
CA SER A 224 -26.13 -7.27 -1.57
C SER A 224 -26.03 -7.85 -0.15
N ASN A 225 -24.87 -8.39 0.25
CA ASN A 225 -24.77 -9.17 1.49
C ASN A 225 -23.47 -8.96 2.31
N SER A 226 -22.48 -8.22 1.78
CA SER A 226 -21.27 -7.87 2.52
C SER A 226 -21.41 -6.51 3.19
N SER A 227 -21.16 -6.43 4.51
CA SER A 227 -20.96 -5.15 5.20
C SER A 227 -19.53 -4.60 5.04
N MET A 228 -18.62 -5.38 4.45
CA MET A 228 -17.20 -5.03 4.30
C MET A 228 -16.92 -4.50 2.90
N HIS A 229 -16.25 -3.35 2.82
CA HIS A 229 -15.92 -2.63 1.59
C HIS A 229 -14.51 -2.96 1.09
N VAL A 230 -14.31 -2.95 -0.22
CA VAL A 230 -13.01 -3.22 -0.86
C VAL A 230 -12.29 -1.93 -1.24
N ILE A 231 -11.06 -1.78 -0.74
CA ILE A 231 -10.12 -0.73 -1.13
C ILE A 231 -9.11 -1.32 -2.11
N SER A 232 -9.06 -0.83 -3.35
CA SER A 232 -8.05 -1.29 -4.31
C SER A 232 -6.79 -0.42 -4.21
N LYS A 233 -5.65 -1.06 -3.97
CA LYS A 233 -4.36 -0.37 -3.88
C LYS A 233 -3.71 -0.30 -5.26
N ILE A 234 -3.45 0.93 -5.70
CA ILE A 234 -2.84 1.22 -7.00
C ILE A 234 -1.32 1.26 -6.81
N GLU A 235 -0.70 0.12 -7.07
CA GLU A 235 0.73 -0.14 -6.81
C GLU A 235 1.49 -0.55 -8.07
N LYS A 236 0.78 -0.84 -9.17
CA LYS A 236 1.31 -1.43 -10.40
C LYS A 236 1.02 -0.57 -11.63
N PRO A 237 1.92 -0.50 -12.62
CA PRO A 237 1.68 0.20 -13.89
C PRO A 237 0.40 -0.26 -14.59
N GLN A 238 0.11 -1.57 -14.57
CA GLN A 238 -1.08 -2.18 -15.15
C GLN A 238 -2.38 -1.57 -14.60
N ALA A 239 -2.43 -1.27 -13.30
CA ALA A 239 -3.59 -0.62 -12.70
C ALA A 239 -3.81 0.80 -13.22
N ILE A 240 -2.76 1.52 -13.64
CA ILE A 240 -2.91 2.85 -14.24
C ILE A 240 -3.60 2.74 -15.61
N HIS A 241 -3.25 1.72 -16.40
CA HIS A 241 -3.90 1.45 -17.68
C HIS A 241 -5.37 1.04 -17.51
N ASN A 242 -5.68 0.28 -16.45
CA ASN A 242 -7.02 -0.24 -16.16
C ASN A 242 -7.80 0.59 -15.13
N LEU A 243 -7.30 1.79 -14.79
CA LEU A 243 -7.72 2.57 -13.62
C LEU A 243 -9.24 2.77 -13.53
N ASN A 244 -9.87 3.16 -14.65
CA ASN A 244 -11.30 3.44 -14.69
C ASN A 244 -12.15 2.19 -14.34
N ALA A 245 -11.76 1.01 -14.83
CA ALA A 245 -12.49 -0.23 -14.56
C ALA A 245 -12.29 -0.68 -13.12
N ILE A 246 -11.08 -0.50 -12.58
CA ILE A 246 -10.77 -0.78 -11.17
C ILE A 246 -11.63 0.13 -10.27
N ILE A 247 -11.60 1.46 -10.49
CA ILE A 247 -12.42 2.43 -9.74
C ILE A 247 -13.90 2.05 -9.73
N GLU A 248 -14.44 1.60 -10.86
CA GLU A 248 -15.84 1.21 -10.98
C GLU A 248 -16.17 -0.03 -10.15
N ALA A 249 -15.26 -1.01 -10.10
CA ALA A 249 -15.43 -2.24 -9.33
C ALA A 249 -15.18 -2.07 -7.82
N SER A 250 -14.31 -1.13 -7.42
CA SER A 250 -13.90 -0.89 -6.03
C SER A 250 -14.90 -0.05 -5.24
N ASP A 251 -14.85 -0.13 -3.92
CA ASP A 251 -15.62 0.76 -3.04
C ASP A 251 -14.82 2.01 -2.69
N ALA A 252 -13.49 1.91 -2.62
CA ALA A 252 -12.55 3.01 -2.51
C ALA A 252 -11.20 2.65 -3.15
N ILE A 253 -10.35 3.66 -3.33
CA ILE A 253 -9.02 3.53 -3.93
C ILE A 253 -7.95 4.01 -2.96
N MET A 254 -6.78 3.37 -2.99
CA MET A 254 -5.59 3.82 -2.28
C MET A 254 -4.43 4.03 -3.26
N VAL A 255 -3.90 5.25 -3.30
CA VAL A 255 -2.64 5.57 -3.99
C VAL A 255 -1.50 5.12 -3.08
N ALA A 256 -0.94 3.95 -3.34
CA ALA A 256 0.12 3.34 -2.53
C ALA A 256 1.50 3.66 -3.15
N ARG A 257 2.01 4.84 -2.80
CA ARG A 257 3.14 5.51 -3.46
C ARG A 257 4.48 4.80 -3.27
N GLY A 258 4.65 4.06 -2.19
CA GLY A 258 5.84 3.27 -1.90
C GLY A 258 6.10 2.25 -3.01
N ASP A 259 5.23 1.26 -3.16
CA ASP A 259 5.35 0.25 -4.22
C ASP A 259 5.23 0.89 -5.62
N LEU A 260 4.31 1.85 -5.82
CA LEU A 260 4.17 2.52 -7.11
C LEU A 260 5.44 3.27 -7.55
N GLY A 261 6.18 3.87 -6.62
CA GLY A 261 7.44 4.58 -6.89
C GLY A 261 8.64 3.65 -7.10
N VAL A 262 8.52 2.37 -6.74
CA VAL A 262 9.49 1.34 -7.12
C VAL A 262 9.16 0.81 -8.53
N GLU A 263 7.88 0.63 -8.83
CA GLU A 263 7.41 0.03 -10.08
C GLU A 263 7.35 1.03 -11.25
N MET A 264 7.40 2.33 -10.97
CA MET A 264 7.34 3.39 -11.97
C MET A 264 8.47 4.40 -11.76
N ASN A 265 8.66 5.29 -12.74
CA ASN A 265 9.58 6.41 -12.56
C ASN A 265 9.08 7.29 -11.42
N LEU A 266 9.89 7.44 -10.36
CA LEU A 266 9.58 8.23 -9.18
C LEU A 266 9.07 9.65 -9.51
N ALA A 267 9.63 10.30 -10.54
CA ALA A 267 9.21 11.64 -10.95
C ALA A 267 7.80 11.70 -11.53
N THR A 268 7.24 10.56 -11.97
CA THR A 268 5.88 10.45 -12.50
C THR A 268 4.84 10.18 -11.41
N VAL A 269 5.24 9.68 -10.24
CA VAL A 269 4.31 9.31 -9.15
C VAL A 269 3.43 10.49 -8.70
N PRO A 270 3.94 11.72 -8.49
CA PRO A 270 3.08 12.85 -8.12
C PRO A 270 2.05 13.20 -9.20
N ILE A 271 2.37 13.01 -10.49
CA ILE A 271 1.45 13.25 -11.60
C ILE A 271 0.35 12.19 -11.59
N ILE A 272 0.73 10.93 -11.39
CA ILE A 272 -0.19 9.79 -11.35
C ILE A 272 -1.11 9.87 -10.13
N GLN A 273 -0.62 10.30 -8.96
CA GLN A 273 -1.46 10.57 -7.78
C GLN A 273 -2.60 11.53 -8.14
N LYS A 274 -2.28 12.69 -8.74
CA LYS A 274 -3.28 13.68 -9.15
C LYS A 274 -4.30 13.10 -10.13
N GLN A 275 -3.84 12.28 -11.08
CA GLN A 275 -4.71 11.59 -12.02
C GLN A 275 -5.65 10.61 -11.32
N ILE A 276 -5.15 9.80 -10.37
CA ILE A 276 -5.97 8.84 -9.62
C ILE A 276 -7.02 9.58 -8.79
N VAL A 277 -6.60 10.58 -8.01
CA VAL A 277 -7.52 11.34 -7.14
C VAL A 277 -8.62 12.02 -7.96
N ALA A 278 -8.27 12.69 -9.06
CA ALA A 278 -9.26 13.33 -9.94
C ALA A 278 -10.23 12.31 -10.57
N ARG A 279 -9.77 11.10 -10.89
CA ARG A 279 -10.63 10.02 -11.40
C ARG A 279 -11.55 9.48 -10.32
N CYS A 280 -11.07 9.30 -9.10
CA CYS A 280 -11.90 8.90 -7.97
C CYS A 280 -13.03 9.90 -7.72
N GLN A 281 -12.74 11.20 -7.76
CA GLN A 281 -13.75 12.27 -7.66
C GLN A 281 -14.80 12.20 -8.77
N LEU A 282 -14.38 11.99 -10.02
CA LEU A 282 -15.30 11.85 -11.16
C LEU A 282 -16.31 10.71 -10.97
N TYR A 283 -15.87 9.62 -10.33
CA TYR A 283 -16.69 8.44 -10.05
C TYR A 283 -17.38 8.48 -8.68
N GLY A 284 -17.12 9.49 -7.85
CA GLY A 284 -17.63 9.58 -6.49
C GLY A 284 -17.13 8.46 -5.58
N LYS A 285 -15.89 7.99 -5.80
CA LYS A 285 -15.25 6.95 -4.98
C LYS A 285 -14.23 7.58 -4.04
N PRO A 286 -14.20 7.21 -2.75
CA PRO A 286 -13.19 7.71 -1.83
C PRO A 286 -11.77 7.35 -2.27
N CYS A 287 -10.83 8.29 -2.10
CA CYS A 287 -9.42 8.11 -2.43
C CYS A 287 -8.52 8.37 -1.21
N ILE A 288 -7.67 7.39 -0.90
CA ILE A 288 -6.68 7.46 0.17
C ILE A 288 -5.30 7.69 -0.45
N VAL A 289 -4.55 8.70 0.01
CA VAL A 289 -3.13 8.86 -0.35
C VAL A 289 -2.27 8.28 0.76
N ALA A 290 -1.40 7.33 0.44
CA ALA A 290 -0.69 6.52 1.42
C ALA A 290 0.82 6.48 1.20
N THR A 291 1.52 6.03 2.25
CA THR A 291 2.97 5.79 2.38
C THR A 291 3.83 7.05 2.34
N GLN A 292 4.84 7.12 3.21
CA GLN A 292 5.84 8.20 3.28
C GLN A 292 5.25 9.62 3.38
N MET A 293 4.10 9.76 4.06
CA MET A 293 3.47 11.08 4.24
C MET A 293 4.22 11.91 5.27
N LEU A 294 4.65 11.28 6.37
CA LEU A 294 5.44 11.89 7.45
C LEU A 294 6.58 10.94 7.89
N GLU A 295 7.20 10.24 6.94
CA GLU A 295 8.18 9.15 7.14
C GLU A 295 9.26 9.47 8.18
N THR A 296 9.83 10.67 8.14
CA THR A 296 10.90 11.07 9.07
C THR A 296 10.44 11.11 10.52
N MET A 297 9.13 11.18 10.77
CA MET A 297 8.55 11.13 12.12
C MET A 297 8.52 9.72 12.73
N ILE A 298 8.95 8.68 12.00
CA ILE A 298 9.27 7.38 12.60
C ILE A 298 10.32 7.58 13.71
N GLU A 299 11.36 8.36 13.43
CA GLU A 299 12.48 8.59 14.34
C GLU A 299 12.46 9.99 14.98
N ASN A 300 11.97 11.00 14.26
CA ASN A 300 12.01 12.40 14.68
C ASN A 300 10.66 12.88 15.22
N SER A 301 10.68 13.94 16.02
CA SER A 301 9.46 14.55 16.56
C SER A 301 8.82 15.61 15.65
N ILE A 302 9.49 15.98 14.56
CA ILE A 302 9.05 17.05 13.63
C ILE A 302 9.29 16.55 12.21
N PRO A 303 8.32 16.73 11.28
CA PRO A 303 8.50 16.35 9.89
C PRO A 303 9.33 17.40 9.15
N THR A 304 9.82 17.01 7.98
CA THR A 304 10.44 17.95 7.04
C THR A 304 9.40 18.89 6.43
N ARG A 305 9.87 19.99 5.84
CA ARG A 305 8.99 20.88 5.06
C ARG A 305 8.44 20.22 3.80
N ALA A 306 9.19 19.27 3.23
CA ALA A 306 8.76 18.49 2.07
C ALA A 306 7.56 17.59 2.44
N GLU A 307 7.62 16.89 3.56
CA GLU A 307 6.53 16.03 4.05
C GLU A 307 5.28 16.83 4.42
N ALA A 308 5.43 17.95 5.12
CA ALA A 308 4.30 18.83 5.42
C ALA A 308 3.65 19.36 4.12
N SER A 309 4.46 19.73 3.12
CA SER A 309 3.97 20.12 1.80
C SER A 309 3.29 18.97 1.05
N ASP A 310 3.79 17.75 1.16
CA ASP A 310 3.23 16.57 0.52
C ASP A 310 1.82 16.25 1.05
N VAL A 311 1.65 16.25 2.38
CA VAL A 311 0.35 16.10 3.03
C VAL A 311 -0.62 17.20 2.57
N ALA A 312 -0.21 18.47 2.61
CA ALA A 312 -1.07 19.58 2.18
C ALA A 312 -1.49 19.46 0.71
N ASN A 313 -0.57 19.07 -0.18
CA ASN A 313 -0.88 18.88 -1.59
C ASN A 313 -1.83 17.69 -1.83
N ALA A 314 -1.71 16.60 -1.10
CA ALA A 314 -2.65 15.48 -1.21
C ALA A 314 -4.09 15.90 -0.86
N ILE A 315 -4.24 16.81 0.11
CA ILE A 315 -5.53 17.37 0.50
C ILE A 315 -6.06 18.31 -0.59
N TRP A 316 -5.21 19.18 -1.14
CA TRP A 316 -5.62 20.08 -2.23
C TRP A 316 -5.92 19.34 -3.53
N ASP A 317 -5.29 18.19 -3.77
CA ASP A 317 -5.67 17.26 -4.84
C ASP A 317 -7.08 16.69 -4.61
N GLY A 318 -7.53 16.68 -3.35
CA GLY A 318 -8.84 16.25 -2.89
C GLY A 318 -8.90 14.79 -2.51
N ALA A 319 -7.86 14.30 -1.83
CA ALA A 319 -7.89 13.01 -1.14
C ALA A 319 -8.90 13.03 0.02
N ASP A 320 -9.74 12.01 0.14
CA ASP A 320 -10.68 11.86 1.25
C ASP A 320 -10.00 11.42 2.54
N ALA A 321 -8.85 10.77 2.41
CA ALA A 321 -8.04 10.35 3.54
C ALA A 321 -6.54 10.31 3.21
N VAL A 322 -5.75 10.44 4.27
CA VAL A 322 -4.29 10.29 4.24
C VAL A 322 -3.88 9.21 5.24
N MET A 323 -2.85 8.44 4.90
CA MET A 323 -2.47 7.25 5.67
C MET A 323 -1.07 7.34 6.26
N LEU A 324 -0.98 7.03 7.56
CA LEU A 324 0.25 6.77 8.30
C LEU A 324 0.52 5.26 8.35
N SER A 325 1.74 4.89 7.98
CA SER A 325 2.24 3.51 7.89
C SER A 325 3.11 3.17 9.09
N ALA A 326 4.44 3.15 8.93
CA ALA A 326 5.37 2.85 9.99
C ALA A 326 5.39 3.94 11.07
N GLU A 327 5.05 5.18 10.69
CA GLU A 327 5.02 6.35 11.57
C GLU A 327 4.13 6.11 12.80
N SER A 328 2.95 5.50 12.61
CA SER A 328 2.01 5.18 13.70
C SER A 328 2.17 3.75 14.24
N ALA A 329 2.73 2.82 13.45
CA ALA A 329 2.82 1.41 13.83
C ALA A 329 4.04 1.11 14.72
N THR A 330 5.20 1.66 14.38
CA THR A 330 6.49 1.37 15.01
C THR A 330 7.29 2.63 15.36
N GLY A 331 6.84 3.80 14.92
CA GLY A 331 7.50 5.07 15.20
C GLY A 331 7.57 5.42 16.68
N ARG A 332 8.52 6.29 17.03
CA ARG A 332 8.77 6.73 18.42
C ARG A 332 7.67 7.61 18.99
N HIS A 333 6.90 8.26 18.13
CA HIS A 333 5.93 9.30 18.51
C HIS A 333 4.56 9.11 17.83
N PRO A 334 3.86 7.97 18.03
CA PRO A 334 2.65 7.62 17.28
C PRO A 334 1.51 8.63 17.49
N GLU A 335 1.38 9.22 18.68
CA GLU A 335 0.39 10.26 18.95
C GLU A 335 0.75 11.59 18.27
N LEU A 336 2.00 12.02 18.41
CA LEU A 336 2.47 13.30 17.87
C LEU A 336 2.37 13.34 16.34
N VAL A 337 2.64 12.23 15.65
CA VAL A 337 2.51 12.18 14.20
C VAL A 337 1.05 12.28 13.74
N VAL A 338 0.10 11.73 14.50
CA VAL A 338 -1.34 11.91 14.21
C VAL A 338 -1.78 13.35 14.46
N GLN A 339 -1.32 13.97 15.56
CA GLN A 339 -1.57 15.39 15.84
C GLN A 339 -1.01 16.28 14.73
N THR A 340 0.24 16.03 14.32
CA THR A 340 0.90 16.78 13.24
C THR A 340 0.15 16.63 11.92
N MET A 341 -0.28 15.42 11.58
CA MET A 341 -1.10 15.17 10.40
C MET A 341 -2.43 15.94 10.48
N ALA A 342 -3.11 15.92 11.62
CA ALA A 342 -4.37 16.63 11.84
C ALA A 342 -4.20 18.14 11.72
N ASP A 343 -3.13 18.70 12.30
CA ASP A 343 -2.81 20.13 12.21
C ASP A 343 -2.57 20.54 10.75
N ILE A 344 -1.78 19.77 9.98
CA ILE A 344 -1.58 20.05 8.55
C ILE A 344 -2.90 19.99 7.79
N ILE A 345 -3.76 19.01 8.10
CA ILE A 345 -5.08 18.89 7.48
C ILE A 345 -5.92 20.14 7.74
N GLU A 346 -6.03 20.58 8.98
CA GLU A 346 -6.80 21.75 9.37
C GLU A 346 -6.28 23.03 8.67
N GLN A 347 -4.97 23.21 8.60
CA GLN A 347 -4.36 24.36 7.91
C GLN A 347 -4.57 24.30 6.40
N ALA A 348 -4.47 23.12 5.78
CA ALA A 348 -4.67 22.95 4.34
C ALA A 348 -6.13 23.19 3.92
N GLU A 349 -7.09 22.73 4.72
CA GLU A 349 -8.54 22.88 4.46
C GLU A 349 -9.06 24.29 4.74
N SER A 350 -8.46 25.01 5.69
CA SER A 350 -8.84 26.39 6.02
C SER A 350 -8.29 27.44 5.05
N ALA A 351 -7.34 27.07 4.18
CA ALA A 351 -6.74 27.98 3.22
C ALA A 351 -7.73 28.39 2.10
N ASP A 352 -8.17 29.65 2.12
CA ASP A 352 -9.12 30.22 1.15
C ASP A 352 -8.69 30.05 -0.32
N SER A 353 -7.38 30.05 -0.60
CA SER A 353 -6.83 29.91 -1.95
C SER A 353 -7.04 28.53 -2.58
N HIS A 354 -7.36 27.52 -1.76
CA HIS A 354 -7.53 26.13 -2.17
C HIS A 354 -8.80 25.52 -1.57
N LYS A 355 -9.83 26.33 -1.31
CA LYS A 355 -11.17 25.82 -1.00
C LYS A 355 -11.65 24.99 -2.20
N ALA A 356 -11.36 23.70 -2.16
CA ALA A 356 -11.94 22.72 -3.05
C ALA A 356 -13.44 22.81 -2.81
N THR A 357 -14.16 23.41 -3.76
CA THR A 357 -15.61 23.22 -3.78
C THR A 357 -15.79 21.75 -4.09
N SER A 358 -16.23 20.97 -3.10
CA SER A 358 -16.63 19.59 -3.30
C SER A 358 -17.60 19.57 -4.47
N VAL A 359 -17.17 19.16 -5.67
CA VAL A 359 -18.07 19.11 -6.82
C VAL A 359 -18.77 17.77 -6.77
N PRO A 360 -20.11 17.72 -6.88
CA PRO A 360 -20.81 16.45 -6.99
C PRO A 360 -20.25 15.63 -8.16
N PRO A 361 -20.17 14.30 -8.02
CA PRO A 361 -19.64 13.45 -9.08
C PRO A 361 -20.48 13.57 -10.35
N GLU A 362 -19.80 13.59 -11.51
CA GLU A 362 -20.48 13.69 -12.82
C GLU A 362 -21.05 12.33 -13.25
N ARG A 363 -20.44 11.23 -12.80
CA ARG A 363 -20.95 9.87 -13.03
C ARG A 363 -21.77 9.40 -11.85
N ASN A 364 -23.04 9.12 -12.13
CA ASN A 364 -23.95 8.52 -11.16
C ASN A 364 -24.22 7.05 -11.53
N ALA A 365 -24.12 6.16 -10.55
CA ALA A 365 -24.56 4.78 -10.72
C ALA A 365 -26.07 4.77 -11.10
N PRO A 366 -26.48 4.09 -12.19
CA PRO A 366 -27.87 4.10 -12.64
C PRO A 366 -28.88 3.72 -11.55
N ALA A 367 -28.50 2.79 -10.67
CA ALA A 367 -29.32 2.33 -9.55
C ALA A 367 -29.63 3.42 -8.50
N HIS A 368 -28.80 4.46 -8.42
CA HIS A 368 -28.91 5.52 -7.40
C HIS A 368 -29.23 6.90 -7.98
N LYS A 369 -29.70 6.97 -9.23
CA LYS A 369 -29.91 8.23 -9.96
C LYS A 369 -30.79 9.24 -9.20
N LEU A 370 -31.87 8.78 -8.55
CA LEU A 370 -32.76 9.65 -7.78
C LEU A 370 -32.09 10.19 -6.52
N THR A 371 -31.45 9.33 -5.74
CA THR A 371 -30.70 9.72 -4.53
C THR A 371 -29.57 10.69 -4.88
N ALA A 372 -28.85 10.42 -5.97
CA ALA A 372 -27.79 11.30 -6.46
C ALA A 372 -28.32 12.67 -6.88
N ALA A 373 -29.46 12.73 -7.59
CA ALA A 373 -30.09 13.99 -7.96
C ALA A 373 -30.54 14.81 -6.74
N LEU A 374 -31.07 14.16 -5.70
CA LEU A 374 -31.44 14.80 -4.44
C LEU A 374 -30.20 15.36 -3.71
N ALA A 375 -29.14 14.58 -3.59
CA ALA A 375 -27.88 15.01 -2.99
C ALA A 375 -27.25 16.19 -3.75
N TYR A 376 -27.25 16.13 -5.08
CA TYR A 376 -26.82 17.22 -5.96
C TYR A 376 -27.63 18.51 -5.71
N GLY A 377 -28.95 18.39 -5.63
CA GLY A 377 -29.83 19.51 -5.34
C GLY A 377 -29.55 20.14 -3.98
N ALA A 378 -29.39 19.33 -2.93
CA ALA A 378 -29.05 19.80 -1.59
C ALA A 378 -27.70 20.53 -1.56
N TRP A 379 -26.68 19.95 -2.20
CA TRP A 379 -25.37 20.58 -2.34
C TRP A 379 -25.45 21.93 -3.06
N HIS A 380 -26.24 22.01 -4.13
CA HIS A 380 -26.42 23.23 -4.91
C HIS A 380 -27.08 24.33 -4.08
N VAL A 381 -28.10 23.98 -3.27
CA VAL A 381 -28.75 24.93 -2.36
C VAL A 381 -27.71 25.48 -1.37
N VAL A 382 -26.99 24.62 -0.64
CA VAL A 382 -26.01 25.07 0.36
C VAL A 382 -24.92 25.96 -0.22
N ASN A 383 -24.41 25.66 -1.44
CA ASN A 383 -23.28 26.39 -2.01
C ASN A 383 -23.66 27.58 -2.89
N LYS A 384 -24.88 27.64 -3.43
CA LYS A 384 -25.30 28.71 -4.36
C LYS A 384 -26.39 29.63 -3.83
N THR A 385 -27.05 29.27 -2.73
CA THR A 385 -27.90 30.21 -2.02
C THR A 385 -27.13 30.72 -0.82
N GLU A 386 -26.72 31.98 -0.86
CA GLU A 386 -26.20 32.72 0.30
C GLU A 386 -27.35 32.87 1.31
N VAL A 387 -27.58 31.84 2.13
CA VAL A 387 -28.49 31.89 3.29
C VAL A 387 -27.69 32.01 4.57
#